data_AF-A0A369PTU7-F1
#
_entry.id   AF-A0A369PTU7-F1
#
_cell.length_a   1.000
_cell.length_b   1.000
_cell.length_c   1.000
_cell.angle_alpha   90.00
_cell.angle_beta   90.00
_cell.angle_gamma   90.00
#
_symmetry.space_group_name_H-M   'P 1'
#
loop_
_entity.id
_entity.type
_entity.pdbx_description
1 polymer ?
#
loop_
_entity_poly.entity_id
_entity_poly.type
_entity_poly.pdbx_seq_one_letter_code
_entity_poly.pdbx_strand_id
1 'polypeptide(L)'
;MTNIGTFRVYAEKYLESNPYINTDLTFMVRQLQATENGLPIEIYVFSKEKGLKKFEEVAADIFDHLLAAVPYFDLEIFQSPSGSDMRGFVGRGND
;
A
#
# COMPACT_ATOMS: atom_id res chain seq x y z
N MET A 1 -17.74 0.45 10.51
CA MET A 1 -16.47 0.10 9.83
C MET A 1 -15.41 1.10 10.25
N THR A 2 -14.14 0.69 10.39
CA THR A 2 -13.03 1.62 10.65
C THR A 2 -12.44 2.10 9.32
N ASN A 3 -11.71 3.21 9.31
CA ASN A 3 -11.05 3.74 8.11
C ASN A 3 -10.14 2.69 7.45
N ILE A 4 -9.30 2.04 8.25
CA ILE A 4 -8.42 0.96 7.78
C ILE A 4 -9.16 -0.31 7.33
N GLY A 5 -10.31 -0.62 7.94
CA GLY A 5 -11.18 -1.70 7.48
C GLY A 5 -11.81 -1.39 6.13
N THR A 6 -12.23 -0.13 5.92
CA THR A 6 -12.80 0.35 4.67
C THR A 6 -11.76 0.36 3.55
N PHE A 7 -10.54 0.85 3.83
CA PHE A 7 -9.42 0.80 2.89
C PHE A 7 -9.08 -0.64 2.46
N ARG A 8 -9.11 -1.60 3.39
CA ARG A 8 -8.87 -3.01 3.05
C ARG A 8 -9.91 -3.58 2.09
N VAL A 9 -11.19 -3.33 2.36
CA VAL A 9 -12.28 -3.78 1.47
C VAL A 9 -12.16 -3.10 0.11
N TYR A 10 -11.81 -1.82 0.08
CA TYR A 10 -11.51 -1.10 -1.16
C TYR A 10 -10.38 -1.76 -1.95
N ALA A 11 -9.24 -2.02 -1.30
CA ALA A 11 -8.08 -2.64 -1.94
C ALA A 11 -8.41 -4.04 -2.48
N GLU A 12 -9.15 -4.83 -1.71
CA GLU A 12 -9.64 -6.15 -2.11
C GLU A 12 -10.50 -6.06 -3.38
N LYS A 13 -11.49 -5.15 -3.41
CA LYS A 13 -12.38 -4.98 -4.57
C LYS A 13 -11.65 -4.43 -5.80
N TYR A 14 -10.71 -3.52 -5.60
CA TYR A 14 -9.85 -3.02 -6.67
C TYR A 14 -9.05 -4.17 -7.30
N LEU A 15 -8.40 -5.01 -6.48
CA LEU A 15 -7.62 -6.15 -6.95
C LEU A 15 -8.47 -7.25 -7.60
N GLU A 16 -9.66 -7.53 -7.08
CA GLU A 16 -10.62 -8.47 -7.70
C GLU A 16 -11.02 -8.02 -9.12
N SER A 17 -11.15 -6.70 -9.33
CA SER A 17 -11.50 -6.13 -10.63
C SER A 17 -10.33 -6.08 -11.63
N ASN A 18 -9.11 -6.33 -11.18
CA ASN A 18 -7.92 -6.23 -12.02
C ASN A 18 -7.80 -7.47 -12.94
N PRO A 19 -7.87 -7.31 -14.27
CA PRO A 19 -7.86 -8.45 -15.19
C PRO A 19 -6.55 -9.24 -15.17
N TYR A 20 -5.45 -8.66 -14.68
CA TYR A 20 -4.14 -9.28 -14.59
C TYR A 20 -3.91 -10.08 -13.30
N ILE A 21 -4.85 -10.03 -12.34
CA ILE A 21 -4.79 -10.85 -11.13
C ILE A 21 -5.53 -12.17 -11.33
N ASN A 22 -4.91 -13.26 -10.88
CA ASN A 22 -5.47 -14.59 -10.84
C ASN A 22 -6.19 -14.83 -9.50
N THR A 23 -7.51 -14.68 -9.54
CA THR A 23 -8.41 -14.88 -8.39
C THR A 23 -8.77 -16.35 -8.13
N ASP A 24 -8.36 -17.28 -9.01
CA ASP A 24 -8.57 -18.73 -8.79
C ASP A 24 -7.52 -19.32 -7.83
N LEU A 25 -6.43 -18.59 -7.60
CA LEU A 25 -5.41 -18.91 -6.60
C LEU A 25 -5.65 -18.10 -5.32
N THR A 26 -4.81 -18.29 -4.30
CA THR A 26 -4.92 -17.55 -3.05
C THR A 26 -4.94 -16.04 -3.32
N PHE A 27 -6.01 -15.41 -2.86
CA PHE A 27 -6.27 -13.99 -2.99
C PHE A 27 -6.66 -13.45 -1.62
N MET A 28 -5.85 -12.56 -1.06
CA MET A 28 -6.05 -12.08 0.30
C MET A 28 -5.48 -10.67 0.50
N VAL A 29 -6.28 -9.81 1.14
CA VAL A 29 -5.85 -8.50 1.67
C VAL A 29 -6.08 -8.47 3.18
N ARG A 30 -5.00 -8.53 3.96
CA ARG A 30 -5.08 -8.66 5.43
C ARG A 30 -4.25 -7.62 6.16
N GLN A 31 -4.63 -7.36 7.41
CA GLN A 31 -3.78 -6.62 8.34
C GLN A 31 -2.80 -7.59 8.98
N LEU A 32 -1.56 -7.17 9.15
CA LEU A 32 -0.59 -7.86 9.99
C LEU A 32 -0.65 -7.32 11.42
N GLN A 33 0.15 -7.90 12.32
CA GLN A 33 0.30 -7.40 13.68
C GLN A 33 0.84 -5.95 13.64
N ALA A 34 0.30 -5.10 14.51
CA ALA A 34 0.80 -3.74 14.66
C ALA A 34 2.27 -3.73 15.10
N THR A 35 3.03 -2.77 14.56
CA THR A 35 4.45 -2.58 14.85
C THR A 35 4.71 -1.11 15.23
N GLU A 36 5.95 -0.78 15.54
CA GLU A 36 6.40 0.62 15.70
C GLU A 36 6.21 1.48 14.43
N ASN A 37 6.11 0.84 13.26
CA ASN A 37 5.90 1.49 11.96
C ASN A 37 4.41 1.53 11.55
N GLY A 38 3.49 1.36 12.50
CA GLY A 38 2.04 1.37 12.26
C GLY A 38 1.45 -0.02 12.03
N LEU A 39 0.29 -0.09 11.36
CA LEU A 39 -0.45 -1.32 11.08
C LEU A 39 -0.24 -1.75 9.60
N PRO A 40 0.62 -2.74 9.32
CA PRO A 40 0.90 -3.13 7.94
C PRO A 40 -0.30 -3.80 7.29
N ILE A 41 -0.49 -3.50 6.00
CA ILE A 41 -1.43 -4.20 5.12
C ILE A 41 -0.62 -5.12 4.19
N GLU A 42 -0.95 -6.40 4.21
CA GLU A 42 -0.37 -7.38 3.31
C GLU A 42 -1.34 -7.67 2.16
N ILE A 43 -0.82 -7.59 0.94
CA ILE A 43 -1.50 -7.95 -0.29
C ILE A 43 -0.86 -9.24 -0.80
N TYR A 44 -1.64 -10.32 -0.80
CA TYR A 44 -1.20 -11.63 -1.28
C TYR A 44 -2.07 -12.05 -2.46
N VAL A 45 -1.55 -11.89 -3.67
CA VAL A 45 -2.24 -12.19 -4.94
C VAL A 45 -1.27 -12.80 -5.94
N PHE A 46 -1.80 -13.53 -6.92
CA PHE A 46 -1.01 -14.07 -8.02
C PHE A 46 -1.28 -13.32 -9.32
N SER A 47 -0.22 -12.97 -10.06
CA SER A 47 -0.37 -12.41 -11.41
C SER A 47 -0.66 -13.50 -12.44
N LYS A 48 -1.49 -13.18 -13.44
CA LYS A 48 -1.67 -13.99 -14.66
C LYS A 48 -0.48 -13.84 -15.61
N GLU A 49 0.26 -12.74 -15.50
CA GLU A 49 1.41 -12.44 -16.34
C GLU A 49 2.66 -13.16 -15.80
N LYS A 50 3.33 -13.92 -16.67
CA LYS A 50 4.51 -14.72 -16.32
C LYS A 50 5.83 -14.03 -16.69
N GLY A 51 5.77 -13.03 -17.57
CA GLY A 51 6.94 -12.28 -17.99
C GLY A 51 7.33 -11.25 -16.93
N LEU A 52 8.62 -11.21 -16.58
CA LEU A 52 9.14 -10.34 -15.52
C LEU A 52 8.71 -8.87 -15.69
N LYS A 53 8.91 -8.28 -16.87
CA LYS A 53 8.57 -6.87 -17.13
C LYS A 53 7.09 -6.56 -16.84
N LYS A 54 6.18 -7.39 -17.34
CA LYS A 54 4.74 -7.19 -17.14
C LYS A 54 4.31 -7.46 -15.70
N PHE A 55 4.93 -8.44 -15.05
CA PHE A 55 4.71 -8.69 -13.63
C PHE A 55 5.04 -7.46 -12.79
N GLU A 56 6.20 -6.84 -13.04
CA GLU A 56 6.62 -5.60 -12.37
C GLU A 56 5.68 -4.43 -12.68
N GLU A 57 5.23 -4.28 -13.94
CA GLU A 57 4.25 -3.26 -14.33
C GLU A 57 2.93 -3.43 -13.56
N VAL A 58 2.40 -4.65 -13.48
CA VAL A 58 1.17 -4.94 -12.73
C VAL A 58 1.34 -4.64 -11.24
N ALA A 59 2.49 -5.00 -10.65
CA ALA A 59 2.77 -4.71 -9.24
C ALA A 59 2.88 -3.20 -8.98
N ALA A 60 3.59 -2.47 -9.84
CA ALA A 60 3.74 -1.01 -9.73
C ALA A 60 2.39 -0.30 -9.82
N ASP A 61 1.57 -0.64 -10.82
CA ASP A 61 0.24 -0.04 -11.01
C ASP A 61 -0.67 -0.26 -9.80
N ILE A 62 -0.60 -1.45 -9.19
CA ILE A 62 -1.36 -1.78 -7.97
C ILE A 62 -0.93 -0.88 -6.82
N PHE A 63 0.38 -0.76 -6.55
CA PHE A 63 0.85 0.04 -5.44
C PHE A 63 0.63 1.54 -5.66
N ASP A 64 0.87 2.05 -6.86
CA ASP A 64 0.62 3.46 -7.20
C ASP A 64 -0.84 3.83 -6.94
N HIS A 65 -1.78 2.98 -7.38
CA HIS A 65 -3.20 3.19 -7.15
C HIS A 65 -3.56 3.15 -5.66
N LEU A 66 -3.11 2.11 -4.94
CA LEU A 66 -3.46 1.95 -3.53
C LEU A 66 -2.86 3.06 -2.66
N LEU A 67 -1.60 3.46 -2.89
CA LEU A 67 -0.96 4.56 -2.17
C LEU A 67 -1.64 5.90 -2.45
N ALA A 68 -2.04 6.15 -3.70
CA ALA A 68 -2.81 7.35 -4.04
C ALA A 68 -4.21 7.36 -3.40
N ALA A 69 -4.79 6.19 -3.13
CA ALA A 69 -6.09 6.06 -2.49
C ALA A 69 -6.06 6.29 -0.97
N VAL A 70 -4.91 6.07 -0.30
CA VAL A 70 -4.79 6.13 1.17
C VAL A 70 -5.39 7.41 1.80
N PRO A 71 -5.09 8.63 1.31
CA PRO A 71 -5.60 9.86 1.92
C PRO A 71 -7.13 10.00 1.88
N TYR A 72 -7.83 9.34 0.94
CA TYR A 72 -9.29 9.38 0.85
C TYR A 72 -9.99 8.63 1.99
N PHE A 73 -9.24 7.85 2.77
CA PHE A 73 -9.73 7.13 3.93
C PHE A 73 -9.28 7.79 5.24
N ASP A 74 -8.76 9.02 5.21
CA ASP A 74 -8.12 9.67 6.37
C ASP A 74 -7.05 8.78 7.01
N LEU A 75 -6.24 8.13 6.17
CA LEU A 75 -5.10 7.31 6.57
C LEU A 75 -3.81 7.99 6.09
N GLU A 76 -2.70 7.68 6.77
CA GLU A 76 -1.37 8.18 6.43
C GLU A 76 -0.41 7.03 6.18
N ILE A 77 0.49 7.21 5.21
CA ILE A 77 1.54 6.26 4.91
C ILE A 77 2.69 6.53 5.88
N PHE A 78 3.05 5.51 6.67
CA PHE A 78 4.26 5.60 7.48
C PHE A 78 5.50 5.65 6.58
N GLN A 79 6.35 6.65 6.82
CA GLN A 79 7.68 6.76 6.23
C GLN A 79 8.69 7.00 7.35
N SER A 80 9.72 6.15 7.43
CA SER A 80 10.80 6.38 8.39
C SER A 80 11.49 7.71 8.06
N PRO A 81 11.74 8.59 9.05
CA PRO A 81 12.45 9.84 8.82
C PRO A 81 13.80 9.58 8.14
N SER A 82 14.05 10.29 7.05
CA SER A 82 15.33 10.29 6.36
C SER A 82 16.23 11.42 6.86
N GLY A 83 17.53 11.35 6.58
CA GLY A 83 18.46 12.44 6.92
C GLY A 83 18.09 13.80 6.27
N SER A 84 17.28 13.80 5.22
CA SER A 84 16.73 15.02 4.61
C SER A 84 15.66 15.68 5.46
N ASP A 85 14.81 14.90 6.11
CA ASP A 85 13.71 15.39 6.95
C ASP A 85 14.27 16.06 8.22
N MET A 86 15.35 15.50 8.78
CA MET A 86 16.06 16.05 9.94
C MET A 86 16.70 17.42 9.68
N ARG A 87 17.15 17.69 8.43
CA ARG A 87 17.74 18.99 8.06
C ARG A 87 16.72 20.13 8.12
N GLY A 88 15.44 19.85 7.82
CA GLY A 88 14.36 20.83 7.93
C GLY A 88 13.99 21.20 9.38
N PHE A 89 14.18 20.27 10.33
CA PHE A 89 13.96 20.51 11.76
C PHE A 89 15.07 21.33 12.42
N VAL A 90 16.34 21.06 12.08
CA VAL A 90 17.49 21.77 12.67
C VAL A 90 17.57 23.22 12.18
N GLY A 91 17.14 23.52 10.95
CA GLY A 91 17.15 24.88 10.40
C GLY A 91 16.14 25.85 11.02
N ARG A 92 15.13 25.37 11.75
CA ARG A 92 14.09 26.18 12.41
C ARG A 92 14.35 26.48 13.89
N GLY A 93 15.44 25.98 14.46
CA GLY A 93 15.79 26.16 15.87
C GLY A 93 16.69 27.36 16.17
N ASN A 94 16.94 28.23 15.18
CA ASN A 94 17.93 29.32 15.28
C ASN A 94 17.37 30.72 14.97
N ASP A 95 16.03 30.87 15.01
CA ASP A 95 15.33 32.16 14.95
C ASP A 95 14.65 32.45 16.30
#